data_AF-A0A3D3BKZ7-F1
#
_entry.id   AF-A0A3D3BKZ7-F1
#
_cell.length_a   1.000
_cell.length_b   1.000
_cell.length_c   1.000
_cell.angle_alpha   90.00
_cell.angle_beta   90.00
_cell.angle_gamma   90.00
#
_symmetry.space_group_name_H-M   'P 1'
#
loop_
_entity.id
_entity.type
_entity.pdbx_description
1 polymer ?
#
loop_
_entity_poly.entity_id
_entity_poly.type
_entity_poly.pdbx_seq_one_letter_code
_entity_poly.pdbx_strand_id
1 'polypeptide(L)'
;CETATNDVDAHTIANTVALSPLVKTALAASDPNWGRIVAAVGRAPVPKLEIDQVNIWINSVQIVQNGSRHPEYTEEAGRTAMESVDIAIRISMEAGSGYCRVMTCDLTNEYVRINAEYRT
;
A
#
# COMPACT_ATOMS: atom_id res chain seq x y z
N CYS A 1 -3.99 7.84 -0.32
CA CYS A 1 -2.85 8.65 0.10
C CYS A 1 -3.40 10.01 0.50
N GLU A 2 -3.18 10.41 1.74
CA GLU A 2 -3.65 11.67 2.31
C GLU A 2 -2.46 12.45 2.88
N THR A 3 -2.72 13.72 3.21
CA THR A 3 -1.76 14.67 3.79
C THR A 3 -0.43 14.80 3.02
N ALA A 4 -0.43 14.53 1.71
CA ALA A 4 0.74 14.78 0.87
C ALA A 4 0.93 16.29 0.61
N THR A 5 2.06 16.70 0.04
CA THR A 5 2.31 18.11 -0.33
C THR A 5 1.22 18.68 -1.25
N ASN A 6 0.74 17.88 -2.20
CA ASN A 6 -0.31 18.23 -3.16
C ASN A 6 -0.93 16.93 -3.76
N ASP A 7 -2.01 17.07 -4.52
CA ASP A 7 -2.76 15.93 -5.09
C ASP A 7 -1.94 15.12 -6.12
N VAL A 8 -1.01 15.77 -6.84
CA VAL A 8 -0.12 15.11 -7.81
C VAL A 8 0.83 14.16 -7.10
N ASP A 9 1.43 14.59 -5.99
CA ASP A 9 2.29 13.75 -5.16
C ASP A 9 1.48 12.63 -4.49
N ALA A 10 0.28 12.94 -3.98
CA ALA A 10 -0.61 11.95 -3.40
C ALA A 10 -0.97 10.84 -4.40
N HIS A 11 -1.31 11.22 -5.64
CA HIS A 11 -1.61 10.29 -6.73
C HIS A 11 -0.37 9.47 -7.09
N THR A 12 0.80 10.11 -7.20
CA THR A 12 2.06 9.44 -7.54
C THR A 12 2.41 8.36 -6.53
N ILE A 13 2.30 8.66 -5.23
CA ILE A 13 2.54 7.68 -4.14
C ILE A 13 1.51 6.55 -4.20
N ALA A 14 0.22 6.89 -4.25
CA ALA A 14 -0.86 5.91 -4.28
C ALA A 14 -0.73 4.95 -5.47
N ASN A 15 -0.46 5.50 -6.66
CA ASN A 15 -0.31 4.72 -7.88
C ASN A 15 0.96 3.84 -7.85
N THR A 16 2.06 4.33 -7.27
CA THR A 16 3.30 3.53 -7.11
C THR A 16 3.09 2.30 -6.24
N VAL A 17 2.31 2.44 -5.15
CA VAL A 17 1.92 1.32 -4.29
C VAL A 17 0.96 0.39 -5.02
N ALA A 18 -0.07 0.94 -5.68
CA ALA A 18 -1.09 0.18 -6.39
C ALA A 18 -0.56 -0.66 -7.56
N LEU A 19 0.52 -0.21 -8.21
CA LEU A 19 1.18 -0.90 -9.32
C LEU A 19 2.34 -1.80 -8.88
N SER A 20 2.67 -1.87 -7.58
CA SER A 20 3.77 -2.69 -7.09
C SER A 20 3.42 -4.20 -7.15
N PRO A 21 4.13 -5.03 -7.94
CA PRO A 21 3.86 -6.46 -8.00
C PRO A 21 4.05 -7.15 -6.65
N LEU A 22 5.00 -6.68 -5.83
CA LEU A 22 5.23 -7.22 -4.49
C LEU A 22 4.06 -6.92 -3.55
N VAL A 23 3.49 -5.71 -3.61
CA VAL A 23 2.30 -5.38 -2.82
C VAL A 23 1.11 -6.22 -3.30
N LYS A 24 0.87 -6.26 -4.61
CA LYS A 24 -0.24 -7.00 -5.20
C LYS A 24 -0.19 -8.51 -4.92
N THR A 25 1.01 -9.11 -4.90
CA THR A 25 1.18 -10.52 -4.52
C THR A 25 1.05 -10.77 -3.02
N ALA A 26 1.42 -9.80 -2.17
CA ALA A 26 1.16 -9.90 -0.73
C ALA A 26 -0.35 -9.87 -0.45
N LEU A 27 -1.09 -8.99 -1.14
CA LEU A 27 -2.55 -8.94 -1.08
C LEU A 27 -3.19 -10.27 -1.55
N ALA A 28 -2.70 -10.86 -2.64
CA ALA A 28 -3.18 -12.16 -3.14
C ALA A 28 -2.99 -13.31 -2.12
N ALA A 29 -1.99 -13.18 -1.24
CA ALA A 29 -1.68 -14.16 -0.21
C ALA A 29 -2.28 -13.81 1.17
N SER A 30 -3.07 -12.73 1.27
CA SER A 30 -3.54 -12.16 2.53
C SER A 30 -2.40 -11.91 3.54
N ASP A 31 -1.21 -11.56 3.04
CA ASP A 31 0.00 -11.32 3.83
C ASP A 31 0.12 -9.81 4.14
N PRO A 32 -0.01 -9.37 5.42
CA PRO A 32 0.09 -7.97 5.84
C PRO A 32 1.54 -7.45 5.84
N ASN A 33 2.21 -7.61 4.71
CA ASN A 33 3.63 -7.31 4.54
C ASN A 33 3.90 -5.81 4.44
N TRP A 34 3.93 -5.14 5.60
CA TRP A 34 4.16 -3.71 5.72
C TRP A 34 5.47 -3.25 5.05
N GLY A 35 6.51 -4.09 5.09
CA GLY A 35 7.82 -3.78 4.47
C GLY A 35 7.71 -3.56 2.96
N ARG A 36 6.91 -4.36 2.26
CA ARG A 36 6.65 -4.18 0.82
C ARG A 36 5.90 -2.89 0.51
N ILE A 37 4.99 -2.47 1.40
CA ILE A 37 4.22 -1.23 1.23
C ILE A 37 5.13 -0.02 1.45
N VAL A 38 5.91 0.01 2.54
CA VAL A 38 6.87 1.09 2.83
C VAL A 38 7.92 1.19 1.71
N ALA A 39 8.47 0.08 1.23
CA ALA A 39 9.39 0.08 0.10
C ALA A 39 8.76 0.67 -1.17
N ALA A 40 7.47 0.41 -1.42
CA ALA A 40 6.75 0.98 -2.55
C ALA A 40 6.46 2.49 -2.37
N VAL A 41 6.21 2.96 -1.15
CA VAL A 41 6.10 4.39 -0.85
C VAL A 41 7.46 5.08 -1.07
N GLY A 42 8.55 4.52 -0.54
CA GLY A 42 9.88 5.13 -0.64
C GLY A 42 10.48 5.16 -2.04
N ARG A 43 10.04 4.30 -2.97
CA ARG A 43 10.43 4.37 -4.39
C ARG A 43 9.54 5.29 -5.23
N ALA A 44 8.50 5.90 -4.65
CA ALA A 44 7.62 6.80 -5.39
C ALA A 44 8.45 8.00 -5.92
N PRO A 45 8.30 8.38 -7.20
CA PRO A 45 9.10 9.45 -7.80
C PRO A 45 8.59 10.83 -7.37
N VAL A 46 8.67 11.13 -6.07
CA VAL A 46 8.28 12.38 -5.44
C VAL A 46 9.53 13.08 -4.88
N PRO A 47 9.78 14.37 -5.19
CA PRO A 47 11.06 15.02 -4.86
C PRO A 47 11.35 15.17 -3.35
N LYS A 48 10.32 15.26 -2.52
CA LYS A 48 10.42 15.44 -1.07
C LYS A 48 9.51 14.44 -0.38
N LEU A 49 10.07 13.31 0.03
CA LEU A 49 9.35 12.26 0.72
C LEU A 49 10.08 11.96 2.04
N GLU A 50 9.45 12.37 3.14
CA GLU A 50 9.97 12.17 4.50
C GLU A 50 9.45 10.85 5.05
N ILE A 51 10.24 9.77 4.92
CA ILE A 51 9.84 8.42 5.32
C ILE A 51 9.49 8.35 6.80
N ASP A 52 10.21 9.08 7.65
CA ASP A 52 10.04 9.07 9.11
C ASP A 52 8.69 9.69 9.57
N GLN A 53 7.92 10.25 8.65
CA GLN A 53 6.57 10.80 8.91
C GLN A 53 5.45 9.92 8.33
N VAL A 54 5.81 8.87 7.58
CA VAL A 54 4.83 8.02 6.90
C VAL A 54 4.09 7.14 7.90
N ASN A 55 2.76 7.16 7.82
CA ASN A 55 1.89 6.28 8.58
C ASN A 55 1.04 5.45 7.62
N ILE A 56 0.87 4.16 7.90
CA ILE A 56 0.15 3.24 7.00
C ILE A 56 -0.82 2.39 7.81
N TRP A 57 -2.03 2.27 7.29
CA TRP A 57 -3.07 1.38 7.80
C TRP A 57 -3.51 0.39 6.73
N ILE A 58 -3.86 -0.80 7.20
CA ILE A 58 -4.64 -1.79 6.43
C ILE A 58 -5.99 -1.90 7.12
N ASN A 59 -7.04 -1.50 6.42
CA ASN A 59 -8.37 -1.30 6.99
C ASN A 59 -8.28 -0.41 8.25
N SER A 60 -8.66 -0.92 9.42
CA SER A 60 -8.60 -0.18 10.69
C SER A 60 -7.29 -0.35 11.46
N VAL A 61 -6.38 -1.22 11.01
CA VAL A 61 -5.15 -1.57 11.75
C VAL A 61 -3.98 -0.73 11.26
N GLN A 62 -3.36 0.03 12.16
CA GLN A 62 -2.14 0.75 11.88
C GLN A 62 -0.94 -0.21 11.89
N ILE A 63 -0.29 -0.36 10.74
CA ILE A 63 0.84 -1.27 10.57
C ILE A 63 2.18 -0.54 10.58
N VAL A 64 2.18 0.74 10.21
CA VAL A 64 3.36 1.61 10.17
C VAL A 64 3.05 2.91 10.89
N GLN A 65 3.96 3.29 11.77
CA GLN A 65 3.99 4.57 12.47
C GLN A 65 5.35 5.22 12.27
N ASN A 66 5.37 6.47 11.82
CA ASN A 66 6.59 7.26 11.64
C ASN A 66 7.69 6.50 10.87
N GLY A 67 7.31 5.92 9.72
CA GLY A 67 8.23 5.19 8.83
C GLY A 67 8.62 3.78 9.29
N SER A 68 8.25 3.37 10.51
CA SER A 68 8.63 2.08 11.10
C SER A 68 7.40 1.23 11.46
N ARG A 69 7.59 -0.06 11.68
CA ARG A 69 6.51 -0.95 12.18
C ARG A 69 5.89 -0.35 13.44
N HIS A 70 4.56 -0.24 13.48
CA HIS A 70 3.86 0.29 14.65
C HIS A 70 4.20 -0.58 15.89
N PRO A 71 4.60 0.00 17.04
CA PRO A 71 5.06 -0.77 18.20
C PRO A 71 4.04 -1.81 18.69
N GLU A 72 2.77 -1.44 18.70
CA GLU A 72 1.65 -2.30 19.11
C GLU A 72 1.10 -3.19 17.99
N TYR A 73 1.63 -3.10 16.77
CA TYR A 73 1.21 -3.99 15.68
C TYR A 73 1.57 -5.44 16.01
N THR A 74 0.62 -6.34 15.78
CA THR A 74 0.82 -7.79 15.85
C THR A 74 0.46 -8.41 14.51
N GLU A 75 1.12 -9.51 14.16
CA GLU A 75 0.80 -10.24 12.93
C GLU A 75 -0.64 -10.77 12.91
N GLU A 76 -1.21 -11.06 14.09
CA GLU A 76 -2.60 -11.47 14.22
C GLU A 76 -3.55 -10.33 13.82
N ALA A 77 -3.30 -9.10 14.29
CA ALA A 77 -4.09 -7.93 13.89
C ALA A 77 -3.98 -7.65 12.38
N GLY A 78 -2.77 -7.80 11.81
CA GLY A 78 -2.56 -7.69 10.37
C GLY A 78 -3.33 -8.74 9.58
N ARG A 79 -3.35 -9.99 10.05
CA ARG A 79 -4.10 -11.08 9.43
C ARG A 79 -5.61 -10.81 9.46
N THR A 80 -6.15 -10.43 10.63
CA THR A 80 -7.56 -10.06 10.75
C THR A 80 -7.93 -8.90 9.82
N ALA A 81 -7.03 -7.91 9.66
CA ALA A 81 -7.24 -6.81 8.71
C ALA A 81 -7.29 -7.27 7.25
N MET A 82 -6.72 -8.42 6.90
CA MET A 82 -6.70 -8.97 5.54
C MET A 82 -7.83 -9.95 5.24
N GLU A 83 -8.70 -10.29 6.22
CA GLU A 83 -9.81 -11.24 6.03
C GLU A 83 -10.94 -10.67 5.15
N SER A 84 -11.07 -9.34 5.12
CA SER A 84 -12.05 -8.67 4.27
C SER A 84 -11.69 -8.80 2.79
N VAL A 85 -12.69 -9.04 1.95
CA VAL A 85 -12.54 -9.02 0.48
C VAL A 85 -12.07 -7.64 0.01
N ASP A 86 -12.64 -6.58 0.58
CA ASP A 86 -12.21 -5.21 0.34
C ASP A 86 -11.12 -4.81 1.33
N ILE A 87 -9.92 -4.53 0.80
CA ILE A 87 -8.76 -4.11 1.58
C ILE A 87 -8.46 -2.64 1.29
N ALA A 88 -8.59 -1.79 2.30
CA ALA A 88 -8.21 -0.38 2.22
C ALA A 88 -6.79 -0.18 2.73
N ILE A 89 -5.86 0.21 1.87
CA ILE A 89 -4.53 0.68 2.28
C ILE A 89 -4.58 2.21 2.37
N ARG A 90 -4.48 2.74 3.60
CA ARG A 90 -4.40 4.18 3.85
C ARG A 90 -2.94 4.56 4.13
N ILE A 91 -2.48 5.63 3.50
CA ILE A 91 -1.12 6.17 3.63
C ILE A 91 -1.28 7.65 3.97
N SER A 92 -0.78 8.08 5.13
CA SER A 92 -0.67 9.48 5.55
C SER A 92 0.80 9.92 5.44
N MET A 93 1.04 11.09 4.85
CA MET A 93 2.38 11.63 4.61
C MET A 93 2.78 12.77 5.56
N GLU A 94 1.81 13.36 6.28
CA GLU A 94 2.00 14.50 7.21
C GLU A 94 2.77 15.70 6.60
N ALA A 95 2.68 15.89 5.28
CA ALA A 95 3.44 16.87 4.52
C ALA A 95 2.62 18.05 3.99
N GLY A 96 1.28 17.96 3.99
CA GLY A 96 0.39 18.99 3.44
C GLY A 96 -1.07 18.57 3.42
N SER A 97 -1.83 19.06 2.43
CA SER A 97 -3.28 18.80 2.27
C SER A 97 -3.64 17.96 1.05
N GLY A 98 -2.65 17.44 0.33
CA GLY A 98 -2.83 16.65 -0.88
C GLY A 98 -3.51 15.30 -0.60
N TYR A 99 -4.42 14.91 -1.49
CA TYR A 99 -5.19 13.69 -1.35
C TYR A 99 -5.40 13.00 -2.69
N CYS A 100 -5.29 11.68 -2.69
CA CYS A 100 -5.70 10.85 -3.81
C CYS A 100 -6.09 9.45 -3.36
N ARG A 101 -7.15 8.91 -3.98
CA ARG A 101 -7.55 7.51 -3.86
C ARG A 101 -7.43 6.84 -5.23
N VAL A 102 -6.80 5.68 -5.25
CA VAL A 102 -6.70 4.81 -6.43
C VAL A 102 -7.34 3.46 -6.11
N MET A 103 -7.92 2.82 -7.12
CA MET A 103 -8.43 1.46 -7.03
C MET A 103 -7.45 0.53 -7.75
N THR A 104 -7.17 -0.61 -7.13
CA THR A 104 -6.35 -1.68 -7.72
C THR A 104 -6.88 -3.02 -7.23
N CYS A 105 -6.33 -4.10 -7.78
CA CYS A 105 -6.56 -5.46 -7.33
C CYS A 105 -5.25 -6.10 -6.86
N ASP A 106 -5.31 -7.34 -6.45
CA ASP A 106 -4.16 -8.21 -6.21
C ASP A 106 -3.51 -8.69 -7.54
N LEU A 107 -2.48 -9.54 -7.43
CA LEU A 107 -1.83 -10.21 -8.56
C LEU A 107 -1.79 -11.71 -8.27
N THR A 108 -2.73 -12.44 -8.88
CA THR A 108 -2.93 -13.87 -8.62
C THR A 108 -2.29 -14.75 -9.69
N ASN A 109 -2.12 -16.04 -9.39
CA ASN A 109 -1.76 -17.04 -10.40
C ASN A 109 -2.80 -17.10 -11.54
N GLU A 110 -4.07 -16.90 -11.21
CA GLU A 110 -5.17 -16.93 -12.20
C GLU A 110 -5.08 -15.77 -13.19
N TYR A 111 -4.69 -14.58 -12.71
CA TYR A 111 -4.39 -13.45 -13.60
C TYR A 111 -3.29 -13.80 -14.61
N VAL A 112 -2.22 -14.48 -14.15
CA VAL A 112 -1.13 -14.93 -15.03
C VAL A 112 -1.62 -15.98 -16.01
N ARG A 113 -2.36 -17.01 -15.54
CA ARG A 113 -2.90 -18.09 -16.36
C ARG A 113 -3.76 -17.56 -17.50
N ILE A 114 -4.76 -16.73 -17.18
CA ILE A 114 -5.66 -16.14 -18.17
C ILE A 114 -4.86 -15.41 -19.25
N ASN A 115 -3.93 -14.53 -18.88
CA ASN A 115 -3.20 -13.70 -19.85
C ASN A 115 -2.09 -14.45 -20.61
N ALA A 116 -1.60 -15.57 -20.09
CA ALA A 116 -0.62 -16.42 -20.78
C ALA A 116 -1.28 -17.35 -21.81
N GLU A 117 -2.50 -17.82 -21.54
CA GLU A 117 -3.23 -18.79 -22.37
C GLU A 117 -4.08 -18.12 -23.48
N TYR A 118 -4.18 -16.78 -23.51
CA TYR A 118 -5.02 -16.03 -24.45
C TYR A 118 -4.65 -16.19 -25.94
N ARG A 119 -3.50 -16.80 -26.26
CA ARG A 119 -3.08 -17.15 -27.62
C ARG A 119 -2.39 -18.53 -27.66
N THR A 120 -3.20 -19.57 -27.82
CA THR A 120 -2.82 -20.80 -28.55
C THR A 120 -3.77 -20.99 -29.71
#